data_AF-A0A847VMZ0-F1
#
_entry.id   AF-A0A847VMZ0-F1
#
_cell.length_a   1.000
_cell.length_b   1.000
_cell.length_c   1.000
_cell.angle_alpha   90.00
_cell.angle_beta   90.00
_cell.angle_gamma   90.00
#
_symmetry.space_group_name_H-M   'P 1'
#
loop_
_entity.id
_entity.type
_entity.pdbx_description
1 polymer ?
#
loop_
_entity_poly.entity_id
_entity_poly.type
_entity_poly.pdbx_seq_one_letter_code
_entity_poly.pdbx_strand_id
1 'polypeptide(L)'
;MRAAARALAAGDLFFLTYSGHGGQVRDASGDEPDKKDETWCLFDGQLIDDELYCELAQFKPGVRILVLSDSCHSGTVTRERFDAPAPGWRAKLLPPAIADRVYRAHAAFYDQLQRDVTQRSGGRPADPDAAPAQVAVSARLSAIAAGFPAACILISGCQDNQTALDGEHNGAFTEQLPRVWDHGAFKGNHASFHARIKARMPARQTPNLVTLGSAGAFVAQRPFTV
;
A
#
# COMPACT_ATOMS: atom_id res chain seq x y z
N MET A 1 10.19 7.10 7.68
CA MET A 1 10.82 5.77 7.70
C MET A 1 12.33 5.76 7.95
N ARG A 2 13.14 6.56 7.25
CA ARG A 2 14.63 6.54 7.31
C ARG A 2 15.26 6.39 8.71
N ALA A 3 14.76 7.12 9.70
CA ALA A 3 15.29 7.02 11.07
C ALA A 3 15.07 5.62 11.68
N ALA A 4 13.89 5.02 11.48
CA ALA A 4 13.59 3.67 11.92
C ALA A 4 14.43 2.63 11.16
N ALA A 5 14.59 2.78 9.83
CA ALA A 5 15.44 1.89 9.04
C ALA A 5 16.90 1.83 9.54
N ARG A 6 17.44 2.97 10.01
CA ARG A 6 18.77 3.03 10.64
C ARG A 6 18.79 2.39 12.03
N ALA A 7 17.76 2.63 12.83
CA ALA A 7 17.71 2.21 14.22
C ALA A 7 17.45 0.71 14.39
N LEU A 8 16.46 0.17 13.69
CA LEU A 8 16.00 -1.21 13.86
C LEU A 8 16.99 -2.22 13.29
N ALA A 9 16.99 -3.42 13.86
CA ALA A 9 17.86 -4.54 13.51
C ALA A 9 17.07 -5.86 13.44
N ALA A 10 17.76 -6.94 13.10
CA ALA A 10 17.15 -8.26 12.98
C ALA A 10 16.37 -8.65 14.25
N GLY A 11 15.12 -9.07 14.09
CA GLY A 11 14.20 -9.37 15.18
C GLY A 11 13.20 -8.24 15.50
N ASP A 12 13.54 -6.99 15.21
CA ASP A 12 12.66 -5.85 15.50
C ASP A 12 11.44 -5.80 14.58
N LEU A 13 10.40 -5.10 15.02
CA LEU A 13 9.18 -4.81 14.27
C LEU A 13 9.07 -3.31 13.96
N PHE A 14 9.00 -2.97 12.68
CA PHE A 14 8.50 -1.68 12.23
C PHE A 14 7.01 -1.81 11.91
N PHE A 15 6.18 -0.99 12.55
CA PHE A 15 4.74 -0.95 12.32
C PHE A 15 4.33 0.41 11.78
N LEU A 16 3.67 0.42 10.62
CA LEU A 16 3.20 1.61 9.93
C LEU A 16 1.70 1.47 9.65
N THR A 17 0.93 2.49 10.04
CA THR A 17 -0.49 2.59 9.68
C THR A 17 -0.72 3.89 8.94
N TYR A 18 -1.43 3.83 7.82
CA TYR A 18 -1.89 4.99 7.07
C TYR A 18 -3.40 4.91 6.89
N SER A 19 -4.10 6.03 7.09
CA SER A 19 -5.50 6.19 6.73
C SER A 19 -5.68 7.60 6.17
N GLY A 20 -6.00 7.68 4.90
CA GLY A 20 -6.06 8.94 4.17
C GLY A 20 -6.48 8.72 2.73
N HIS A 21 -6.38 9.77 1.92
CA HIS A 21 -6.73 9.67 0.50
C HIS A 21 -5.60 8.96 -0.26
N GLY A 22 -6.00 8.15 -1.24
CA GLY A 22 -5.13 7.75 -2.34
C GLY A 22 -5.26 8.72 -3.51
N GLY A 23 -4.18 8.94 -4.26
CA GLY A 23 -4.19 9.76 -5.47
C GLY A 23 -3.28 9.17 -6.55
N GLN A 24 -3.24 9.83 -7.71
CA GLN A 24 -2.33 9.48 -8.80
C GLN A 24 -1.49 10.69 -9.20
N VAL A 25 -0.23 10.46 -9.53
CA VAL A 25 0.58 11.41 -10.30
C VAL A 25 0.84 10.85 -11.69
N ARG A 26 1.24 11.70 -12.64
CA ARG A 26 1.63 11.21 -13.96
C ARG A 26 2.99 10.56 -13.85
N ASP A 27 3.15 9.41 -14.48
CA ASP A 27 4.43 8.73 -14.59
C ASP A 27 5.30 9.47 -15.65
N ALA A 28 6.36 10.12 -15.19
CA ALA A 28 7.40 10.74 -16.00
C ALA A 28 8.63 9.82 -16.21
N SER A 29 8.67 8.70 -15.50
CA SER A 29 9.68 7.66 -15.51
C SER A 29 9.44 6.65 -16.65
N GLY A 30 8.17 6.38 -16.96
CA GLY A 30 7.71 5.49 -18.02
C GLY A 30 7.75 4.02 -17.63
N ASP A 31 7.76 3.70 -16.35
CA ASP A 31 7.84 2.34 -15.84
C ASP A 31 6.48 1.67 -15.60
N GLU A 32 5.39 2.44 -15.61
CA GLU A 32 4.02 1.93 -15.43
C GLU A 32 3.22 1.83 -16.75
N PRO A 33 2.44 0.74 -16.94
CA PRO A 33 1.73 0.49 -18.20
C PRO A 33 0.58 1.46 -18.47
N ASP A 34 -0.03 2.05 -17.43
CA ASP A 34 -1.10 3.05 -17.56
C ASP A 34 -0.60 4.51 -17.46
N LYS A 35 0.72 4.68 -17.26
CA LYS A 35 1.45 5.94 -17.15
C LYS A 35 1.04 6.80 -15.96
N LYS A 36 0.73 6.18 -14.82
CA LYS A 36 0.43 6.89 -13.59
C LYS A 36 1.04 6.15 -12.41
N ASP A 37 1.57 6.89 -11.45
CA ASP A 37 2.04 6.29 -10.21
C ASP A 37 1.00 6.47 -9.11
N GLU A 38 0.90 5.47 -8.25
CA GLU A 38 0.02 5.49 -7.11
C GLU A 38 0.60 6.27 -5.94
N THR A 39 -0.28 6.96 -5.19
CA THR A 39 0.20 7.85 -4.13
C THR A 39 -0.65 7.83 -2.87
N TRP A 40 0.01 8.09 -1.74
CA TRP A 40 -0.65 8.57 -0.53
C TRP A 40 -0.71 10.09 -0.55
N CYS A 41 -1.92 10.64 -0.46
CA CYS A 41 -2.12 12.08 -0.30
C CYS A 41 -1.84 12.50 1.15
N LEU A 42 -0.59 12.86 1.42
CA LEU A 42 -0.17 13.48 2.67
C LEU A 42 -0.65 14.94 2.72
N PHE A 43 -0.44 15.58 3.87
CA PHE A 43 -0.85 16.98 4.06
C PHE A 43 -0.11 17.95 3.14
N ASP A 44 1.19 17.72 2.94
CA ASP A 44 2.14 18.59 2.25
C ASP A 44 2.44 18.14 0.80
N GLY A 45 1.94 16.98 0.39
CA GLY A 45 2.18 16.46 -0.95
C GLY A 45 1.66 15.04 -1.14
N GLN A 46 1.93 14.48 -2.31
CA GLN A 46 1.64 13.08 -2.61
C GLN A 46 2.92 12.25 -2.46
N LEU A 47 2.93 11.28 -1.54
CA LEU A 47 3.99 10.28 -1.41
C LEU A 47 3.76 9.20 -2.46
N ILE A 48 4.68 9.10 -3.42
CA ILE A 48 4.64 8.12 -4.49
C ILE A 48 4.93 6.73 -3.90
N ASP A 49 4.20 5.71 -4.33
CA ASP A 49 4.38 4.32 -3.91
C ASP A 49 5.81 3.82 -4.16
N ASP A 50 6.39 4.18 -5.31
CA ASP A 50 7.77 3.92 -5.69
C ASP A 50 8.76 4.49 -4.65
N GLU A 51 8.48 5.69 -4.13
CA GLU A 51 9.22 6.28 -3.00
C GLU A 51 9.00 5.47 -1.72
N LEU A 52 7.76 5.11 -1.40
CA LEU A 52 7.43 4.32 -0.22
C LEU A 52 8.18 2.98 -0.23
N TYR A 53 8.16 2.24 -1.34
CA TYR A 53 8.86 0.96 -1.47
C TYR A 53 10.37 1.13 -1.40
N CYS A 54 10.93 2.17 -2.03
CA CYS A 54 12.36 2.51 -1.91
C CYS A 54 12.76 2.76 -0.44
N GLU A 55 11.91 3.45 0.32
CA GLU A 55 12.14 3.73 1.73
C GLU A 55 11.98 2.50 2.64
N LEU A 56 11.02 1.62 2.35
CA LEU A 56 10.85 0.37 3.08
C LEU A 56 11.99 -0.63 2.75
N ALA A 57 12.57 -0.56 1.55
CA ALA A 57 13.71 -1.40 1.15
C ALA A 57 15.01 -1.07 1.90
N GLN A 58 15.09 0.08 2.58
CA GLN A 58 16.25 0.48 3.38
C GLN A 58 16.36 -0.25 4.73
N PHE A 59 15.31 -0.95 5.17
CA PHE A 59 15.35 -1.70 6.42
C PHE A 59 16.27 -2.92 6.32
N LYS A 60 16.98 -3.22 7.40
CA LYS A 60 17.98 -4.29 7.44
C LYS A 60 17.34 -5.68 7.33
N PRO A 61 18.06 -6.68 6.79
CA PRO A 61 17.62 -8.07 6.83
C PRO A 61 17.23 -8.53 8.25
N GLY A 62 16.14 -9.29 8.33
CA GLY A 62 15.59 -9.79 9.60
C GLY A 62 14.71 -8.81 10.37
N VAL A 63 14.59 -7.54 9.93
CA VAL A 63 13.53 -6.64 10.43
C VAL A 63 12.19 -7.11 9.86
N ARG A 64 11.15 -7.09 10.69
CA ARG A 64 9.76 -7.31 10.29
C ARG A 64 9.09 -5.96 10.03
N ILE A 65 8.37 -5.82 8.93
CA ILE A 65 7.63 -4.60 8.58
C ILE A 65 6.16 -4.96 8.41
N LEU A 66 5.29 -4.40 9.25
CA LEU A 66 3.84 -4.50 9.08
C LEU A 66 3.29 -3.14 8.64
N VAL A 67 2.70 -3.08 7.45
CA VAL A 67 2.02 -1.90 6.92
C VAL A 67 0.52 -2.18 6.88
N LEU A 68 -0.28 -1.28 7.43
CA LEU A 68 -1.73 -1.26 7.30
C LEU A 68 -2.15 0.02 6.59
N SER A 69 -2.69 -0.10 5.39
CA SER A 69 -3.03 1.04 4.54
C SER A 69 -4.54 1.12 4.30
N ASP A 70 -5.24 1.94 5.06
CA ASP A 70 -6.65 2.27 4.83
C ASP A 70 -6.78 3.47 3.87
N SER A 71 -6.32 3.26 2.64
CA SER A 71 -6.44 4.20 1.51
C SER A 71 -6.81 3.44 0.24
N CYS A 72 -7.29 4.18 -0.77
CA CYS A 72 -7.34 3.62 -2.11
C CYS A 72 -5.92 3.56 -2.66
N HIS A 73 -5.57 2.48 -3.34
CA HIS A 73 -4.60 2.55 -4.44
C HIS A 73 -5.46 2.78 -5.69
N SER A 74 -5.03 3.69 -6.54
CA SER A 74 -5.83 4.12 -7.66
C SER A 74 -5.83 3.05 -8.76
N GLY A 75 -6.87 3.09 -9.55
CA GLY A 75 -7.23 2.00 -10.43
C GLY A 75 -6.48 2.04 -11.74
N THR A 76 -6.09 0.84 -12.16
CA THR A 76 -5.85 0.50 -13.57
C THR A 76 -7.02 0.95 -14.46
N VAL A 77 -6.76 1.07 -15.76
CA VAL A 77 -7.74 1.48 -16.81
C VAL A 77 -9.08 0.72 -16.77
N THR A 78 -9.13 -0.43 -16.09
CA THR A 78 -10.29 -1.32 -15.95
C THR A 78 -11.12 -1.12 -14.68
N ARG A 79 -10.89 -0.08 -13.89
CA ARG A 79 -11.67 0.17 -12.66
C ARG A 79 -13.17 0.07 -12.95
N GLU A 80 -13.88 -0.78 -12.20
CA GLU A 80 -15.32 -0.90 -12.32
C GLU A 80 -15.95 0.48 -12.13
N ARG A 81 -16.95 0.80 -12.96
CA ARG A 81 -17.66 2.09 -12.92
C ARG A 81 -17.95 2.48 -11.49
N PHE A 82 -17.57 3.71 -11.15
CA PHE A 82 -17.77 4.30 -9.84
C PHE A 82 -19.27 4.44 -9.56
N ASP A 83 -19.86 3.44 -8.91
CA ASP A 83 -21.11 3.64 -8.20
C ASP A 83 -20.81 4.64 -7.07
N ALA A 84 -21.64 5.68 -6.97
CA ALA A 84 -21.56 6.60 -5.84
C ALA A 84 -21.58 5.80 -4.52
N PRO A 85 -20.71 6.11 -3.54
CA PRO A 85 -20.79 5.50 -2.24
C PRO A 85 -22.21 5.58 -1.69
N ALA A 86 -22.64 4.55 -0.97
CA ALA A 86 -23.93 4.60 -0.27
C ALA A 86 -23.96 5.81 0.69
N PRO A 87 -25.15 6.37 1.00
CA PRO A 87 -25.27 7.46 1.97
C PRO A 87 -24.51 7.16 3.27
N GLY A 88 -23.77 8.15 3.78
CA GLY A 88 -22.91 8.00 4.97
C GLY A 88 -21.50 7.49 4.67
N TRP A 89 -21.21 7.05 3.45
CA TRP A 89 -19.87 6.65 3.01
C TRP A 89 -19.27 7.66 2.04
N ARG A 90 -17.95 7.83 2.09
CA ARG A 90 -17.17 8.67 1.17
C ARG A 90 -16.04 7.86 0.58
N ALA A 91 -15.60 8.19 -0.63
CA ALA A 91 -14.42 7.55 -1.22
C ALA A 91 -13.15 8.21 -0.67
N LYS A 92 -12.19 7.41 -0.22
CA LYS A 92 -10.83 7.88 0.14
C LYS A 92 -9.95 8.04 -1.09
N LEU A 93 -10.42 8.84 -2.04
CA LEU A 93 -9.80 9.05 -3.35
C LEU A 93 -9.67 10.54 -3.64
N LEU A 94 -8.47 11.00 -3.99
CA LEU A 94 -8.26 12.32 -4.56
C LEU A 94 -8.90 12.35 -5.96
N PRO A 95 -9.87 13.25 -6.24
CA PRO A 95 -10.53 13.27 -7.53
C PRO A 95 -9.51 13.47 -8.66
N PRO A 96 -9.58 12.72 -9.78
CA PRO A 96 -8.56 12.77 -10.83
C PRO A 96 -8.29 14.17 -11.38
N ALA A 97 -9.32 15.01 -11.52
CA ALA A 97 -9.15 16.40 -11.97
C ALA A 97 -8.34 17.27 -10.98
N ILE A 98 -8.45 16.99 -9.68
CA ILE A 98 -7.68 17.68 -8.64
C ILE A 98 -6.25 17.14 -8.63
N ALA A 99 -6.07 15.82 -8.73
CA ALA A 99 -4.76 15.18 -8.82
C ALA A 99 -3.95 15.73 -10.02
N ASP A 100 -4.56 15.76 -11.22
CA ASP A 100 -3.96 16.35 -12.42
C ASP A 100 -3.58 17.83 -12.23
N ARG A 101 -4.44 18.61 -11.57
CA ARG A 101 -4.18 20.03 -11.30
C ARG A 101 -3.01 20.23 -10.35
N VAL A 102 -2.95 19.45 -9.27
CA VAL A 102 -1.87 19.50 -8.29
C VAL A 102 -0.56 19.07 -8.93
N TYR A 103 -0.55 17.95 -9.66
CA TYR A 103 0.63 17.50 -10.39
C TYR A 103 1.14 18.59 -11.35
N ARG A 104 0.29 19.17 -12.20
CA ARG A 104 0.72 20.22 -13.15
C ARG A 104 1.30 21.46 -12.47
N ALA A 105 0.75 21.85 -11.32
CA ALA A 105 1.26 22.98 -10.54
C ALA A 105 2.66 22.71 -9.94
N HIS A 106 3.02 21.44 -9.76
CA HIS A 106 4.25 20.99 -9.11
C HIS A 106 5.05 20.00 -9.96
N ALA A 107 4.91 20.02 -11.29
CA ALA A 107 5.44 18.98 -12.18
C ALA A 107 6.96 18.83 -12.03
N ALA A 108 7.70 19.94 -11.99
CA ALA A 108 9.15 19.91 -11.84
C ALA A 108 9.61 19.21 -10.54
N PHE A 109 8.82 19.28 -9.47
CA PHE A 109 9.12 18.58 -8.22
C PHE A 109 8.86 17.07 -8.36
N TYR A 110 7.67 16.67 -8.82
CA TYR A 110 7.31 15.26 -8.96
C TYR A 110 8.17 14.53 -10.01
N ASP A 111 8.42 15.17 -11.16
CA ASP A 111 9.27 14.59 -12.21
C ASP A 111 10.71 14.39 -11.73
N GLN A 112 11.22 15.32 -10.93
CA GLN A 112 12.56 15.16 -10.34
C GLN A 112 12.57 14.03 -9.30
N LEU A 113 11.54 13.99 -8.43
CA LEU A 113 11.41 12.96 -7.41
C LEU A 113 11.35 11.55 -8.01
N GLN A 114 10.51 11.33 -9.02
CA GLN A 114 10.41 10.05 -9.72
C GLN A 114 11.77 9.64 -10.31
N ARG A 115 12.46 10.54 -11.03
CA ARG A 115 13.80 10.26 -11.57
C ARG A 115 14.81 9.90 -10.48
N ASP A 116 14.79 10.60 -9.36
CA ASP A 116 15.70 10.34 -8.24
C ASP A 116 15.41 8.96 -7.60
N VAL A 117 14.14 8.57 -7.50
CA VAL A 117 13.71 7.25 -7.01
C VAL A 117 14.14 6.15 -7.98
N THR A 118 13.88 6.30 -9.28
CA THR A 118 14.32 5.36 -10.33
C THR A 118 15.83 5.19 -10.35
N GLN A 119 16.60 6.26 -10.15
CA GLN A 119 18.06 6.17 -10.05
C GLN A 119 18.50 5.37 -8.82
N ARG A 120 17.85 5.56 -7.67
CA ARG A 120 18.15 4.84 -6.43
C ARG A 120 17.79 3.36 -6.50
N SER A 121 16.73 3.00 -7.23
CA SER A 121 16.35 1.60 -7.47
C SER A 121 17.20 0.91 -8.54
N GLY A 122 18.14 1.62 -9.16
CA GLY A 122 19.00 1.09 -10.22
C GLY A 122 18.26 0.90 -11.55
N GLY A 123 17.26 1.74 -11.82
CA GLY A 123 16.47 1.71 -13.06
C GLY A 123 15.42 0.60 -13.11
N ARG A 124 15.03 0.05 -11.95
CA ARG A 124 13.96 -0.94 -11.82
C ARG A 124 12.73 -0.28 -11.17
N PRO A 125 11.51 -0.62 -11.58
CA PRO A 125 10.31 -0.20 -10.85
C PRO A 125 10.46 -0.66 -9.39
N ALA A 126 10.25 0.24 -8.43
CA ALA A 126 10.28 -0.11 -7.02
C ALA A 126 8.95 -0.71 -6.58
N ASP A 127 7.86 -0.33 -7.25
CA ASP A 127 6.53 -0.88 -7.04
C ASP A 127 6.38 -2.31 -7.61
N PRO A 128 6.09 -3.32 -6.75
CA PRO A 128 5.69 -4.65 -7.21
C PRO A 128 4.34 -4.64 -7.96
N ASP A 129 3.42 -3.72 -7.67
CA ASP A 129 2.05 -3.72 -8.20
C ASP A 129 1.94 -3.18 -9.64
N ALA A 130 2.94 -2.43 -10.12
CA ALA A 130 3.13 -1.98 -11.51
C ALA A 130 3.23 -3.14 -12.54
N ALA A 131 3.38 -4.38 -12.07
CA ALA A 131 3.31 -5.56 -12.93
C ALA A 131 1.84 -5.99 -13.15
N PRO A 132 1.42 -6.23 -14.40
CA PRO A 132 0.00 -6.37 -14.75
C PRO A 132 -0.72 -7.40 -13.88
N ALA A 133 -1.91 -7.00 -13.39
CA ALA A 133 -2.83 -7.70 -12.49
C ALA A 133 -3.38 -9.07 -12.99
N GLN A 134 -2.70 -9.73 -13.94
CA GLN A 134 -3.00 -11.10 -14.33
C GLN A 134 -2.21 -12.09 -13.47
N VAL A 135 -2.98 -12.78 -12.64
CA VAL A 135 -2.63 -13.93 -11.81
C VAL A 135 -1.81 -14.97 -12.57
N ALA A 136 -0.50 -14.85 -12.45
CA ALA A 136 0.45 -15.91 -12.14
C ALA A 136 1.72 -15.16 -11.82
N VAL A 137 2.10 -15.12 -10.54
CA VAL A 137 3.36 -14.59 -10.01
C VAL A 137 4.40 -14.42 -11.11
N SER A 138 4.44 -13.23 -11.72
CA SER A 138 5.42 -12.98 -12.77
C SER A 138 6.77 -13.20 -12.11
N ALA A 139 7.66 -13.98 -12.72
CA ALA A 139 8.97 -14.27 -12.15
C ALA A 139 9.73 -12.98 -11.76
N ARG A 140 9.43 -11.87 -12.44
CA ARG A 140 9.92 -10.52 -12.14
C ARG A 140 9.38 -9.95 -10.83
N LEU A 141 8.06 -10.01 -10.62
CA LEU A 141 7.36 -9.63 -9.38
C LEU A 141 7.89 -10.44 -8.19
N SER A 142 8.06 -11.75 -8.40
CA SER A 142 8.68 -12.65 -7.42
C SER A 142 10.14 -12.30 -7.12
N ALA A 143 10.92 -11.90 -8.13
CA ALA A 143 12.32 -11.54 -7.94
C ALA A 143 12.49 -10.17 -7.25
N ILE A 144 11.63 -9.20 -7.56
CA ILE A 144 11.61 -7.88 -6.89
C ILE A 144 11.17 -8.06 -5.43
N ALA A 145 10.08 -8.80 -5.20
CA ALA A 145 9.64 -9.14 -3.86
C ALA A 145 10.72 -9.94 -3.10
N ALA A 146 11.37 -10.94 -3.71
CA ALA A 146 12.42 -11.73 -3.06
C ALA A 146 13.71 -10.94 -2.78
N GLY A 147 13.98 -9.89 -3.56
CA GLY A 147 15.13 -9.00 -3.37
C GLY A 147 14.96 -8.00 -2.23
N PHE A 148 13.77 -7.92 -1.63
CA PHE A 148 13.48 -7.02 -0.52
C PHE A 148 14.20 -7.49 0.75
N PRO A 149 15.07 -6.67 1.38
CA PRO A 149 15.92 -7.13 2.48
C PRO A 149 15.13 -7.55 3.73
N ALA A 150 14.13 -6.77 4.12
CA ALA A 150 13.28 -7.02 5.29
C ALA A 150 12.11 -7.98 4.97
N ALA A 151 11.48 -8.53 6.00
CA ALA A 151 10.24 -9.29 5.84
C ALA A 151 9.04 -8.34 5.97
N CYS A 152 8.35 -8.04 4.86
CA CYS A 152 7.25 -7.09 4.83
C CYS A 152 5.90 -7.79 4.62
N ILE A 153 4.90 -7.37 5.40
CA ILE A 153 3.47 -7.65 5.19
C ILE A 153 2.78 -6.31 5.01
N LEU A 154 2.14 -6.11 3.86
CA LEU A 154 1.29 -4.96 3.58
C LEU A 154 -0.15 -5.42 3.47
N ILE A 155 -1.04 -4.88 4.31
CA ILE A 155 -2.47 -5.10 4.25
C ILE A 155 -3.14 -3.78 3.87
N SER A 156 -3.68 -3.71 2.65
CA SER A 156 -4.40 -2.53 2.16
C SER A 156 -5.91 -2.70 2.34
N GLY A 157 -6.63 -1.57 2.38
CA GLY A 157 -8.05 -1.51 2.62
C GLY A 157 -8.91 -1.97 1.42
N CYS A 158 -8.37 -2.01 0.21
CA CYS A 158 -9.06 -2.44 -1.00
C CYS A 158 -8.11 -3.07 -2.04
N GLN A 159 -8.66 -3.78 -3.02
CA GLN A 159 -7.92 -4.18 -4.24
C GLN A 159 -7.72 -2.95 -5.15
N ASP A 160 -6.79 -3.05 -6.11
CA ASP A 160 -6.43 -1.96 -7.03
C ASP A 160 -7.62 -1.50 -7.88
N ASN A 161 -8.49 -2.44 -8.26
CA ASN A 161 -9.71 -2.15 -9.00
C ASN A 161 -10.88 -1.66 -8.11
N GLN A 162 -10.66 -1.42 -6.80
CA GLN A 162 -11.69 -1.06 -5.81
C GLN A 162 -11.42 0.28 -5.11
N THR A 163 -12.39 0.75 -4.32
CA THR A 163 -12.30 1.99 -3.54
C THR A 163 -12.30 1.68 -2.05
N ALA A 164 -11.35 2.22 -1.30
CA ALA A 164 -11.44 2.32 0.15
C ALA A 164 -12.47 3.38 0.56
N LEU A 165 -13.39 2.98 1.44
CA LEU A 165 -14.49 3.82 1.91
C LEU A 165 -14.18 4.42 3.28
N ASP A 166 -14.63 5.64 3.47
CA ASP A 166 -14.63 6.39 4.72
C ASP A 166 -16.05 6.47 5.28
N GLY A 167 -16.23 5.96 6.49
CA GLY A 167 -17.50 6.06 7.24
C GLY A 167 -17.52 7.26 8.16
N GLU A 168 -18.53 7.38 9.01
CA GLU A 168 -18.68 8.53 9.92
C GLU A 168 -17.56 8.64 10.97
N HIS A 169 -17.04 7.50 11.44
CA HIS A 169 -16.07 7.46 12.53
C HIS A 169 -14.71 6.92 12.09
N ASN A 170 -14.70 5.93 11.18
CA ASN A 170 -13.49 5.27 10.69
C ASN A 170 -13.68 4.88 9.22
N GLY A 171 -12.57 4.56 8.54
CA GLY A 171 -12.65 3.85 7.26
C GLY A 171 -13.22 2.44 7.41
N ALA A 172 -13.85 1.93 6.35
CA ALA A 172 -14.50 0.61 6.37
C ALA A 172 -13.53 -0.51 6.80
N PHE A 173 -12.28 -0.44 6.34
CA PHE A 173 -11.24 -1.40 6.72
C PHE A 173 -10.80 -1.21 8.18
N THR A 174 -10.45 0.01 8.56
CA THR A 174 -10.04 0.33 9.93
C THR A 174 -11.13 0.01 10.95
N GLU A 175 -12.41 0.11 10.60
CA GLU A 175 -13.53 -0.22 11.49
C GLU A 175 -13.59 -1.73 11.82
N GLN A 176 -13.22 -2.60 10.87
CA GLN A 176 -13.25 -4.06 11.10
C GLN A 176 -12.02 -4.58 11.83
N LEU A 177 -10.86 -3.94 11.66
CA LEU A 177 -9.61 -4.37 12.29
C LEU A 177 -9.71 -4.55 13.81
N PRO A 178 -10.09 -3.54 14.62
CA PRO A 178 -10.17 -3.68 16.08
C PRO A 178 -11.26 -4.67 16.50
N ARG A 179 -12.32 -4.84 15.70
CA ARG A 179 -13.37 -5.84 15.95
C ARG A 179 -12.87 -7.26 15.78
N VAL A 180 -12.02 -7.52 14.79
CA VAL A 180 -11.39 -8.84 14.59
C VAL A 180 -10.28 -9.07 15.62
N TRP A 181 -9.52 -8.02 15.94
CA TRP A 181 -8.47 -8.08 16.95
C TRP A 181 -9.01 -8.36 18.35
N ASP A 182 -10.21 -7.84 18.63
CA ASP A 182 -10.99 -8.10 19.84
C ASP A 182 -10.18 -7.87 21.12
N HIS A 183 -9.62 -6.65 21.24
CA HIS A 183 -8.78 -6.25 22.38
C HIS A 183 -7.62 -7.22 22.68
N GLY A 184 -7.10 -7.92 21.66
CA GLY A 184 -6.04 -8.91 21.81
C GLY A 184 -6.54 -10.30 22.23
N ALA A 185 -7.83 -10.58 22.14
CA ALA A 185 -8.36 -11.94 22.29
C ALA A 185 -8.16 -12.77 21.01
N PHE A 186 -7.94 -12.13 19.85
CA PHE A 186 -7.72 -12.82 18.57
C PHE A 186 -6.65 -13.92 18.67
N LYS A 187 -7.03 -15.12 18.21
CA LYS A 187 -6.18 -16.30 18.06
C LYS A 187 -6.06 -16.66 16.59
N GLY A 188 -4.83 -16.61 16.08
CA GLY A 188 -4.50 -16.87 14.68
C GLY A 188 -3.22 -16.17 14.27
N ASN A 189 -2.94 -16.22 12.98
CA ASN A 189 -1.80 -15.59 12.33
C ASN A 189 -2.25 -14.44 11.39
N HIS A 190 -1.31 -13.73 10.76
CA HIS A 190 -1.62 -12.62 9.85
C HIS A 190 -2.57 -13.02 8.71
N ALA A 191 -2.38 -14.21 8.12
CA ALA A 191 -3.26 -14.69 7.04
C ALA A 191 -4.70 -14.87 7.50
N SER A 192 -4.91 -15.53 8.65
CA SER A 192 -6.25 -15.70 9.23
C SER A 192 -6.85 -14.38 9.73
N PHE A 193 -6.02 -13.42 10.18
CA PHE A 193 -6.45 -12.10 10.58
C PHE A 193 -7.01 -11.31 9.39
N HIS A 194 -6.26 -11.27 8.28
CA HIS A 194 -6.71 -10.70 7.01
C HIS A 194 -7.99 -11.37 6.50
N ALA A 195 -8.06 -12.71 6.49
CA ALA A 195 -9.23 -13.44 6.04
C ALA A 195 -10.49 -13.09 6.86
N ARG A 196 -10.35 -12.94 8.20
CA ARG A 196 -11.47 -12.54 9.06
C ARG A 196 -11.87 -11.08 8.88
N ILE A 197 -10.91 -10.18 8.63
CA ILE A 197 -11.24 -8.79 8.27
C ILE A 197 -12.04 -8.81 6.96
N LYS A 198 -11.51 -9.45 5.92
CA LYS A 198 -12.15 -9.58 4.60
C LYS A 198 -13.59 -10.11 4.70
N ALA A 199 -13.84 -11.12 5.53
CA ALA A 199 -15.18 -11.69 5.72
C ALA A 199 -16.20 -10.71 6.34
N ARG A 200 -15.76 -9.62 6.96
CA ARG A 200 -16.60 -8.58 7.56
C ARG A 200 -16.73 -7.32 6.70
N MET A 201 -16.01 -7.26 5.59
CA MET A 201 -15.99 -6.10 4.72
C MET A 201 -17.23 -6.07 3.81
N PRO A 202 -17.69 -4.87 3.40
CA PRO A 202 -18.77 -4.78 2.42
C PRO A 202 -18.33 -5.41 1.09
N ALA A 203 -19.27 -5.99 0.34
CA ALA A 203 -18.98 -6.72 -0.91
C ALA A 203 -18.19 -5.91 -1.96
N ARG A 204 -18.25 -4.58 -1.88
CA ARG A 204 -17.61 -3.63 -2.80
C ARG A 204 -16.16 -3.26 -2.43
N GLN A 205 -15.68 -3.69 -1.25
CA GLN A 205 -14.34 -3.37 -0.78
C GLN A 205 -13.69 -4.61 -0.15
N THR A 206 -12.62 -5.10 -0.75
CA THR A 206 -11.90 -6.30 -0.33
C THR A 206 -10.45 -5.95 0.01
N PRO A 207 -10.01 -6.10 1.27
CA PRO A 207 -8.65 -5.78 1.64
C PRO A 207 -7.65 -6.72 0.98
N ASN A 208 -6.49 -6.21 0.59
CA ASN A 208 -5.41 -7.00 0.01
C ASN A 208 -4.40 -7.43 1.07
N LEU A 209 -3.61 -8.47 0.77
CA LEU A 209 -2.44 -8.86 1.56
C LEU A 209 -1.29 -9.14 0.59
N VAL A 210 -0.29 -8.28 0.64
CA VAL A 210 0.94 -8.37 -0.15
C VAL A 210 2.10 -8.69 0.78
N THR A 211 3.03 -9.51 0.31
CA THR A 211 4.24 -9.88 1.06
C THR A 211 5.49 -9.59 0.25
N LEU A 212 6.49 -8.97 0.89
CA LEU A 212 7.81 -8.74 0.31
C LEU A 212 8.89 -9.37 1.18
N GLY A 213 9.99 -9.77 0.55
CA GLY A 213 11.12 -10.45 1.17
C GLY A 213 10.74 -11.83 1.70
N SER A 214 11.53 -12.32 2.66
CA SER A 214 11.31 -13.62 3.32
C SER A 214 10.21 -13.56 4.39
N ALA A 215 8.99 -13.19 4.01
CA ALA A 215 7.88 -12.95 4.94
C ALA A 215 7.13 -14.20 5.42
N GLY A 216 7.41 -15.40 4.89
CA GLY A 216 6.63 -16.62 5.20
C GLY A 216 6.55 -16.93 6.71
N ALA A 217 7.67 -16.87 7.41
CA ALA A 217 7.70 -17.04 8.86
C ALA A 217 6.95 -15.92 9.60
N PHE A 218 7.02 -14.69 9.10
CA PHE A 218 6.34 -13.54 9.68
C PHE A 218 4.81 -13.62 9.50
N VAL A 219 4.33 -14.05 8.33
CA VAL A 219 2.90 -14.27 8.06
C VAL A 219 2.30 -15.30 9.01
N ALA A 220 3.08 -16.32 9.39
CA ALA A 220 2.66 -17.36 10.34
C ALA A 220 2.61 -16.87 11.80
N GLN A 221 3.20 -15.71 12.12
CA GLN A 221 3.13 -15.12 13.46
C GLN A 221 1.74 -14.54 13.76
N ARG A 222 1.45 -14.41 15.06
CA ARG A 222 0.28 -13.68 15.53
C ARG A 222 0.42 -12.18 15.19
N PRO A 223 -0.64 -11.50 14.73
CA PRO A 223 -0.60 -10.06 14.47
C PRO A 223 -0.09 -9.27 15.67
N PHE A 224 0.68 -8.21 15.41
CA PHE A 224 1.22 -7.28 16.41
C PHE A 224 2.16 -7.89 17.46
N THR A 225 2.76 -9.05 17.17
CA THR A 225 3.80 -9.64 18.04
C THR A 225 5.10 -8.85 17.91
N VAL A 226 5.60 -8.33 19.02
CA VAL A 226 6.94 -7.71 19.12
C VAL A 226 7.94 -8.73 19.60
#